data_AF-A0A370FFM2-F1
#
_entry.id   AF-A0A370FFM2-F1
#
_cell.length_a   1.000
_cell.length_b   1.000
_cell.length_c   1.000
_cell.angle_alpha   90.00
_cell.angle_beta   90.00
_cell.angle_gamma   90.00
#
_symmetry.space_group_name_H-M   'P 1'
#
loop_
_entity.id
_entity.type
_entity.pdbx_description
1 polymer ?
#
loop_
_entity_poly.entity_id
_entity_poly.type
_entity_poly.pdbx_seq_one_letter_code
_entity_poly.pdbx_strand_id
1 'polypeptide(L)'
;MPESRSGARAHARPGPGGGGQAQGVGGRQGDLFAPEGGGGYLDECNPVELPQGAVEDTKFRELEEMGLPAVWLEGARLIGYENFVRLWKHLDGAAAGGSLPLSDNESMIEVRLRRFASFQRFQRNRFIESLAAMGLGGSEIHAAVKAQLGENLTRNHILRLARRGRMAR
;
A
#
# COMPACT_ATOMS: atom_id res chain seq x y z
N MET A 1 39.03 -31.39 -33.85
CA MET A 1 39.87 -31.20 -35.05
C MET A 1 38.99 -30.61 -36.15
N PRO A 2 39.30 -29.45 -36.75
CA PRO A 2 40.32 -28.43 -36.42
C PRO A 2 39.67 -27.22 -35.70
N GLU A 3 40.30 -26.50 -34.76
CA GLU A 3 41.44 -25.54 -34.89
C GLU A 3 41.06 -24.30 -35.73
N SER A 4 41.37 -23.05 -35.36
CA SER A 4 42.37 -22.55 -34.42
C SER A 4 42.23 -21.03 -34.18
N ARG A 5 42.54 -20.61 -32.94
CA ARG A 5 43.44 -19.49 -32.50
C ARG A 5 43.08 -18.05 -32.93
N SER A 6 43.47 -16.98 -32.24
CA SER A 6 44.12 -16.64 -30.95
C SER A 6 44.51 -15.16 -31.13
N GLY A 7 44.57 -14.34 -30.08
CA GLY A 7 45.17 -13.01 -30.22
C GLY A 7 45.03 -12.09 -29.01
N ALA A 8 45.67 -12.45 -27.91
CA ALA A 8 45.94 -11.54 -26.80
C ALA A 8 47.03 -10.52 -27.15
N ARG A 9 46.95 -9.29 -26.60
CA ARG A 9 48.00 -8.72 -25.70
C ARG A 9 47.70 -7.28 -25.29
N ALA A 10 47.88 -7.04 -23.99
CA ALA A 10 48.07 -5.75 -23.35
C ALA A 10 49.47 -5.17 -23.63
N HIS A 11 49.61 -3.84 -23.62
CA HIS A 11 50.85 -3.15 -23.22
C HIS A 11 50.53 -1.76 -22.62
N ALA A 12 51.43 -1.33 -21.72
CA ALA A 12 51.25 -0.33 -20.68
C ALA A 12 51.80 1.08 -21.04
N ARG A 13 51.38 2.06 -20.21
CA ARG A 13 51.84 3.46 -19.95
C ARG A 13 53.38 3.64 -19.84
N PRO A 14 54.01 4.85 -19.97
CA PRO A 14 53.83 6.07 -19.13
C PRO A 14 53.98 7.42 -19.91
N GLY A 15 53.85 8.65 -19.36
CA GLY A 15 54.21 9.14 -18.03
C GLY A 15 53.81 10.61 -17.72
N PRO A 16 54.43 11.21 -16.69
CA PRO A 16 54.02 12.45 -16.03
C PRO A 16 54.88 13.67 -16.43
N GLY A 17 54.30 14.87 -16.35
CA GLY A 17 55.03 16.14 -16.40
C GLY A 17 54.60 17.02 -15.25
N GLY A 18 55.52 17.33 -14.33
CA GLY A 18 55.32 18.23 -13.20
C GLY A 18 56.22 19.47 -13.27
N GLY A 19 55.82 20.51 -12.54
CA GLY A 19 56.72 21.36 -11.75
C GLY A 19 57.16 22.72 -12.32
N GLY A 20 56.82 23.79 -11.59
CA GLY A 20 57.44 25.13 -11.62
C GLY A 20 56.49 26.23 -12.13
N GLN A 21 56.19 27.33 -11.43
CA GLN A 21 56.91 28.04 -10.37
C GLN A 21 55.93 28.72 -9.39
N ALA A 22 56.32 28.74 -8.12
CA ALA A 22 55.78 29.61 -7.09
C ALA A 22 56.49 30.99 -7.17
N GLN A 23 55.77 32.10 -6.96
CA GLN A 23 56.11 33.16 -6.00
C GLN A 23 55.12 34.33 -6.15
N GLY A 24 54.44 34.72 -5.08
CA GLY A 24 53.57 35.89 -5.02
C GLY A 24 52.95 36.02 -3.63
N VAL A 25 53.76 36.41 -2.66
CA VAL A 25 53.36 36.69 -1.28
C VAL A 25 53.00 38.17 -1.11
N GLY A 26 51.95 38.45 -0.32
CA GLY A 26 51.85 39.67 0.49
C GLY A 26 50.85 40.73 0.02
N GLY A 27 49.76 40.86 0.78
CA GLY A 27 48.89 42.02 0.74
C GLY A 27 47.61 41.80 1.54
N ARG A 28 47.66 41.93 2.87
CA ARG A 28 46.47 42.00 3.72
C ARG A 28 46.18 43.46 4.09
N GLN A 29 44.88 43.74 4.15
CA GLN A 29 44.16 44.81 4.85
C GLN A 29 44.02 46.18 4.17
N GLY A 30 42.79 46.40 3.68
CA GLY A 30 42.08 47.67 3.83
C GLY A 30 40.68 47.33 4.36
N ASP A 31 40.42 47.71 5.60
CA ASP A 31 39.15 47.51 6.30
C ASP A 31 38.18 48.63 5.86
N LEU A 32 37.07 48.30 5.23
CA LEU A 32 35.94 49.21 5.03
C LEU A 32 34.63 48.44 5.27
N PHE A 33 33.84 49.02 6.16
CA PHE A 33 32.61 48.52 6.74
C PHE A 33 31.51 48.10 5.74
N ALA A 34 30.84 46.99 6.13
CA ALA A 34 29.42 46.63 5.95
C ALA A 34 28.91 46.17 4.56
N PRO A 35 27.87 45.31 4.47
CA PRO A 35 26.93 44.90 5.54
C PRO A 35 26.92 43.40 5.88
N GLU A 36 26.51 43.11 7.12
CA GLU A 36 25.89 41.84 7.50
C GLU A 36 24.66 41.62 6.61
N GLY A 37 24.63 40.53 5.85
CA GLY A 37 23.45 40.20 5.07
C GLY A 37 23.77 39.20 3.98
N GLY A 38 23.65 37.91 4.29
CA GLY A 38 23.78 36.87 3.26
C GLY A 38 24.14 35.53 3.84
N GLY A 39 23.22 34.93 4.60
CA GLY A 39 23.42 33.60 5.15
C GLY A 39 22.21 33.04 5.88
N GLY A 40 20.99 33.46 5.50
CA GLY A 40 19.75 32.84 5.99
C GLY A 40 19.47 31.56 5.21
N TYR A 41 20.31 30.53 5.34
CA TYR A 41 19.83 29.18 5.11
C TYR A 41 19.05 28.82 6.36
N LEU A 42 17.78 28.43 6.18
CA LEU A 42 16.73 28.33 7.20
C LEU A 42 15.91 29.63 7.32
N ASP A 43 15.34 30.09 6.20
CA ASP A 43 14.04 30.73 6.32
C ASP A 43 13.10 29.64 6.85
N GLU A 44 12.55 29.94 8.02
CA GLU A 44 11.73 29.08 8.83
C GLU A 44 10.66 28.44 7.95
N CYS A 45 10.72 27.10 7.79
CA CYS A 45 9.53 26.34 7.40
C CYS A 45 8.54 26.52 8.55
N ASN A 46 7.82 27.64 8.57
CA ASN A 46 6.64 27.80 9.37
C ASN A 46 5.74 26.64 8.93
N PRO A 47 5.46 25.63 9.78
CA PRO A 47 4.52 24.61 9.41
C PRO A 47 3.23 25.37 9.18
N VAL A 48 2.83 25.52 7.92
CA VAL A 48 1.50 26.03 7.60
C VAL A 48 0.60 25.07 8.36
N GLU A 49 -0.02 25.57 9.43
CA GLU A 49 -1.07 24.88 10.17
C GLU A 49 -2.26 24.81 9.23
N LEU A 50 -2.10 23.99 8.19
CA LEU A 50 -3.16 23.65 7.28
C LEU A 50 -4.23 23.02 8.17
N PRO A 51 -5.48 23.50 8.06
CA PRO A 51 -6.60 22.84 8.71
C PRO A 51 -6.48 21.33 8.45
N GLN A 52 -6.70 20.50 9.45
CA GLN A 52 -6.47 19.05 9.36
C GLN A 52 -7.10 18.43 8.09
N GLY A 53 -8.26 18.96 7.66
CA GLY A 53 -8.90 18.59 6.39
C GLY A 53 -8.12 18.97 5.12
N ALA A 54 -7.44 20.12 5.07
CA ALA A 54 -6.61 20.53 3.92
C ALA A 54 -5.35 19.66 3.78
N VAL A 55 -4.78 19.19 4.89
CA VAL A 55 -3.67 18.21 4.87
C VAL A 55 -4.15 16.86 4.34
N GLU A 56 -5.31 16.39 4.81
CA GLU A 56 -5.90 15.13 4.33
C GLU A 56 -6.25 15.18 2.85
N ASP A 57 -6.86 16.28 2.39
CA ASP A 57 -7.19 16.46 0.97
C ASP A 57 -5.94 16.48 0.07
N THR A 58 -4.84 17.06 0.56
CA THR A 58 -3.56 17.04 -0.16
C THR A 58 -3.04 15.60 -0.31
N LYS A 59 -3.09 14.79 0.76
CA LYS A 59 -2.69 13.38 0.72
C LYS A 59 -3.51 12.56 -0.27
N PHE A 60 -4.83 12.77 -0.32
CA PHE A 60 -5.67 12.07 -1.31
C PHE A 60 -5.41 12.54 -2.74
N ARG A 61 -5.10 13.83 -2.94
CA ARG A 61 -4.71 14.36 -4.25
C ARG A 61 -3.42 13.73 -4.76
N GLU A 62 -2.42 13.55 -3.90
CA GLU A 62 -1.18 12.85 -4.25
C GLU A 62 -1.44 11.41 -4.75
N LEU A 63 -2.35 10.68 -4.10
CA LEU A 63 -2.75 9.33 -4.54
C LEU A 63 -3.44 9.34 -5.91
N GLU A 64 -4.27 10.35 -6.18
CA GLU A 64 -4.93 10.54 -7.46
C GLU A 64 -3.93 10.88 -8.57
N GLU A 65 -3.01 11.81 -8.31
CA GLU A 65 -1.95 12.20 -9.25
C GLU A 65 -1.01 11.03 -9.61
N MET A 66 -0.79 10.10 -8.66
CA MET A 66 -0.04 8.87 -8.89
C MET A 66 -0.80 7.82 -9.75
N GLY A 67 -2.07 8.09 -10.08
CA GLY A 67 -2.87 7.21 -10.94
C GLY A 67 -3.57 6.08 -10.20
N LEU A 68 -3.79 6.20 -8.89
CA LEU A 68 -4.51 5.19 -8.12
C LEU A 68 -5.99 5.13 -8.59
N PRO A 69 -6.54 3.95 -8.91
CA PRO A 69 -7.94 3.84 -9.36
C PRO A 69 -8.95 4.39 -8.34
N ALA A 70 -10.02 5.01 -8.84
CA ALA A 70 -11.05 5.67 -8.03
C ALA A 70 -11.63 4.81 -6.89
N VAL A 71 -11.85 3.51 -7.13
CA VAL A 71 -12.35 2.58 -6.11
C VAL A 71 -11.44 2.47 -4.89
N TRP A 72 -10.12 2.59 -5.09
CA TRP A 72 -9.15 2.58 -4.00
C TRP A 72 -9.09 3.93 -3.28
N LEU A 73 -9.26 5.05 -3.99
CA LEU A 73 -9.39 6.37 -3.38
C LEU A 73 -10.65 6.46 -2.50
N GLU A 74 -11.79 5.97 -2.99
CA GLU A 74 -13.03 5.84 -2.21
C GLU A 74 -12.81 4.97 -0.97
N GLY A 75 -12.18 3.80 -1.16
CA GLY A 75 -11.80 2.92 -0.05
C GLY A 75 -10.91 3.62 0.98
N ALA A 76 -9.94 4.40 0.53
CA ALA A 76 -9.04 5.16 1.38
C ALA A 76 -9.76 6.24 2.19
N ARG A 77 -10.73 6.94 1.58
CA ARG A 77 -11.58 7.91 2.30
C ARG A 77 -12.49 7.23 3.33
N LEU A 78 -12.98 6.02 3.04
CA LEU A 78 -13.85 5.27 3.95
C LEU A 78 -13.12 4.78 5.21
N ILE A 79 -11.85 4.37 5.10
CA ILE A 79 -11.09 3.80 6.23
C ILE A 79 -10.06 4.78 6.82
N GLY A 80 -9.87 5.93 6.19
CA GLY A 80 -8.83 6.91 6.51
C GLY A 80 -7.49 6.60 5.83
N TYR A 81 -6.77 7.66 5.45
CA TYR A 81 -5.51 7.58 4.70
C TYR A 81 -4.48 6.64 5.35
N GLU A 82 -4.25 6.77 6.66
CA GLU A 82 -3.23 5.98 7.36
C GLU A 82 -3.54 4.47 7.35
N ASN A 83 -4.81 4.08 7.52
CA ASN A 83 -5.22 2.68 7.44
C ASN A 83 -5.10 2.14 6.02
N PHE A 84 -5.41 2.98 5.03
CA PHE A 84 -5.24 2.64 3.63
C PHE A 84 -3.77 2.40 3.27
N VAL A 85 -2.85 3.29 3.66
CA VAL A 85 -1.41 3.11 3.40
C VAL A 85 -0.89 1.84 4.08
N ARG A 86 -1.35 1.51 5.30
CA ARG A 86 -1.00 0.24 5.97
C ARG A 86 -1.51 -0.98 5.20
N LEU A 87 -2.77 -0.95 4.74
CA LEU A 87 -3.33 -2.01 3.90
C LEU A 87 -2.52 -2.15 2.61
N TRP A 88 -2.22 -1.04 1.95
CA TRP A 88 -1.50 -1.05 0.68
C TRP A 88 -0.08 -1.62 0.84
N LYS A 89 0.67 -1.20 1.86
CA LYS A 89 1.98 -1.79 2.20
C LYS A 89 1.92 -3.31 2.41
N HIS A 90 0.84 -3.79 3.03
CA HIS A 90 0.65 -5.23 3.23
C HIS A 90 0.37 -5.96 1.91
N LEU A 91 -0.48 -5.39 1.03
CA LEU A 91 -0.76 -5.93 -0.29
C LEU A 91 0.48 -5.94 -1.18
N ASP A 92 1.28 -4.88 -1.14
CA ASP A 92 2.53 -4.74 -1.87
C ASP A 92 3.54 -5.82 -1.44
N GLY A 93 3.73 -6.01 -0.14
CA GLY A 93 4.57 -7.10 0.38
C GLY A 93 4.07 -8.49 -0.03
N ALA A 94 2.76 -8.71 -0.09
CA ALA A 94 2.18 -9.96 -0.57
C ALA A 94 2.40 -10.17 -2.09
N ALA A 95 2.36 -9.11 -2.89
CA ALA A 95 2.67 -9.17 -4.30
C ALA A 95 4.17 -9.46 -4.54
N ALA A 96 5.06 -8.75 -3.83
CA ALA A 96 6.50 -9.00 -3.86
C ALA A 96 6.86 -10.43 -3.42
N GLY A 97 6.10 -10.99 -2.47
CA GLY A 97 6.22 -12.38 -2.03
C GLY A 97 5.53 -13.42 -2.94
N GLY A 98 4.97 -13.01 -4.08
CA GLY A 98 4.31 -13.90 -5.06
C GLY A 98 2.95 -14.46 -4.62
N SER A 99 2.37 -13.94 -3.54
CA SER A 99 1.05 -14.37 -3.04
C SER A 99 -0.12 -13.66 -3.75
N LEU A 100 0.14 -12.49 -4.35
CA LEU A 100 -0.80 -11.77 -5.19
C LEU A 100 -0.20 -11.58 -6.59
N PRO A 101 -1.01 -11.72 -7.65
CA PRO A 101 -0.57 -11.40 -8.99
C PRO A 101 -0.42 -9.88 -9.18
N LEU A 102 0.49 -9.51 -10.07
CA LEU A 102 0.60 -8.18 -10.64
C LEU A 102 -0.09 -8.14 -12.01
N SER A 103 -0.43 -6.94 -12.47
CA SER A 103 -0.87 -6.72 -13.86
C SER A 103 0.22 -7.08 -14.87
N ASP A 104 -0.15 -7.24 -16.14
CA ASP A 104 0.77 -7.62 -17.22
C ASP A 104 1.99 -6.70 -17.36
N ASN A 105 1.85 -5.42 -17.01
CA ASN A 105 2.93 -4.43 -17.03
C ASN A 105 3.61 -4.21 -15.66
N GLU A 106 3.31 -5.07 -14.68
CA GLU A 106 3.82 -5.06 -13.30
C GLU A 106 3.57 -3.78 -12.50
N SER A 107 2.73 -2.87 -13.00
CA SER A 107 2.45 -1.58 -12.36
C SER A 107 1.32 -1.59 -11.32
N MET A 108 0.49 -2.63 -11.30
CA MET A 108 -0.69 -2.72 -10.44
C MET A 108 -0.79 -4.07 -9.74
N ILE A 109 -1.30 -4.06 -8.51
CA ILE A 109 -1.60 -5.28 -7.74
C ILE A 109 -3.02 -5.75 -8.06
N GLU A 110 -3.16 -7.00 -8.50
CA GLU A 110 -4.45 -7.59 -8.84
C GLU A 110 -5.10 -8.26 -7.63
N VAL A 111 -5.95 -7.50 -6.94
CA VAL A 111 -6.65 -7.99 -5.75
C VAL A 111 -7.94 -8.73 -6.14
N ARG A 112 -7.95 -10.05 -5.96
CA ARG A 112 -9.12 -10.90 -6.19
C ARG A 112 -9.91 -11.13 -4.90
N LEU A 113 -11.02 -10.43 -4.72
CA LEU A 113 -11.91 -10.61 -3.57
C LEU A 113 -13.18 -11.39 -3.94
N ARG A 114 -13.67 -12.20 -3.00
CA ARG A 114 -15.02 -12.76 -3.10
C ARG A 114 -16.04 -11.64 -2.96
N ARG A 115 -17.10 -11.70 -3.77
CA ARG A 115 -18.24 -10.77 -3.66
C ARG A 115 -18.75 -10.69 -2.21
N PHE A 116 -19.11 -9.50 -1.76
CA PHE A 116 -19.64 -9.28 -0.40
C PHE A 116 -20.87 -10.16 -0.10
N ALA A 117 -21.72 -10.43 -1.09
CA ALA A 117 -22.84 -11.38 -0.96
C ALA A 117 -22.40 -12.81 -0.56
N SER A 118 -21.18 -13.23 -0.92
CA SER A 118 -20.61 -14.51 -0.46
C SER A 118 -20.29 -14.47 1.03
N PHE A 119 -19.77 -13.35 1.53
CA PHE A 119 -19.50 -13.15 2.95
C PHE A 119 -20.82 -13.12 3.75
N GLN A 120 -21.82 -12.37 3.30
CA GLN A 120 -23.14 -12.35 3.94
C GLN A 120 -23.75 -13.74 4.01
N ARG A 121 -23.72 -14.49 2.90
CA ARG A 121 -24.17 -15.89 2.86
C ARG A 121 -23.41 -16.77 3.85
N PHE A 122 -22.08 -16.60 3.94
CA PHE A 122 -21.24 -17.34 4.88
C PHE A 122 -21.63 -17.03 6.34
N GLN A 123 -21.77 -15.75 6.70
CA GLN A 123 -22.17 -15.32 8.05
C GLN A 123 -23.54 -15.88 8.42
N ARG A 124 -24.53 -15.76 7.53
CA ARG A 124 -25.87 -16.29 7.74
C ARG A 124 -25.89 -17.80 7.93
N ASN A 125 -25.19 -18.54 7.09
CA ASN A 125 -25.14 -20.00 7.21
C ASN A 125 -24.51 -20.40 8.55
N ARG A 126 -23.39 -19.76 8.93
CA ARG A 126 -22.72 -19.98 10.21
C ARG A 126 -23.64 -19.64 11.39
N PHE A 127 -24.42 -18.58 11.29
CA PHE A 127 -25.40 -18.20 12.29
C PHE A 127 -26.54 -19.22 12.42
N ILE A 128 -27.09 -19.72 11.31
CA ILE A 128 -28.09 -20.80 11.33
C ILE A 128 -27.52 -22.08 11.96
N GLU A 129 -26.28 -22.43 11.62
CA GLU A 129 -25.60 -23.61 12.15
C GLU A 129 -25.35 -23.50 13.66
N SER A 130 -24.97 -22.31 14.16
CA SER A 130 -24.80 -22.09 15.59
C SER A 130 -26.12 -22.18 16.36
N LEU A 131 -27.20 -21.60 15.83
CA LEU A 131 -28.54 -21.73 16.43
C LEU A 131 -29.02 -23.19 16.45
N ALA A 132 -28.82 -23.94 15.36
CA ALA A 132 -29.18 -25.35 15.30
C ALA A 132 -28.34 -26.21 16.27
N ALA A 133 -27.06 -25.89 16.46
CA ALA A 133 -26.20 -26.56 17.42
C ALA A 133 -26.64 -26.31 18.87
N MET A 134 -27.32 -25.19 19.15
CA MET A 134 -27.96 -24.91 20.44
C MET A 134 -29.33 -25.60 20.59
N GLY A 135 -29.75 -26.41 19.62
CA GLY A 135 -30.99 -27.19 19.69
C GLY A 135 -32.24 -26.44 19.23
N LEU A 136 -32.12 -25.23 18.68
CA LEU A 136 -33.28 -24.46 18.21
C LEU A 136 -33.97 -25.14 17.02
N GLY A 137 -35.29 -25.07 17.01
CA GLY A 137 -36.15 -25.55 15.92
C GLY A 137 -36.22 -24.59 14.73
N GLY A 138 -36.68 -25.09 13.58
CA GLY A 138 -36.67 -24.31 12.33
C GLY A 138 -37.52 -23.02 12.33
N SER A 139 -38.57 -22.91 13.15
CA SER A 139 -39.32 -21.65 13.34
C SER A 139 -38.54 -20.63 14.15
N GLU A 140 -37.87 -21.06 15.21
CA GLU A 140 -37.12 -20.19 16.10
C GLU A 140 -35.90 -19.62 15.38
N ILE A 141 -35.20 -20.48 14.61
CA ILE A 141 -34.11 -20.06 13.74
C ILE A 141 -34.61 -19.07 12.68
N HIS A 142 -35.77 -19.31 12.06
CA HIS A 142 -36.34 -18.39 11.09
C HIS A 142 -36.63 -17.01 11.68
N ALA A 143 -37.24 -16.96 12.86
CA ALA A 143 -37.50 -15.71 13.57
C ALA A 143 -36.20 -14.97 13.90
N ALA A 144 -35.18 -15.68 14.39
CA ALA A 144 -33.88 -15.09 14.72
C ALA A 144 -33.14 -14.55 13.49
N VAL A 145 -33.10 -15.29 12.37
CA VAL A 145 -32.47 -14.84 11.12
C VAL A 145 -33.16 -13.59 10.59
N LYS A 146 -34.49 -13.56 10.60
CA LYS A 146 -35.24 -12.38 10.16
C LYS A 146 -34.99 -11.17 11.07
N ALA A 147 -34.98 -11.36 12.39
CA ALA A 147 -34.80 -10.28 13.35
C ALA A 147 -33.38 -9.68 13.35
N GLN A 148 -32.35 -10.53 13.29
CA GLN A 148 -30.96 -10.09 13.45
C GLN A 148 -30.25 -9.78 12.13
N LEU A 149 -30.59 -10.50 11.05
CA LEU A 149 -29.94 -10.33 9.75
C LEU A 149 -30.84 -9.65 8.71
N GLY A 150 -32.13 -9.44 9.00
CA GLY A 150 -33.08 -8.88 8.04
C GLY A 150 -33.36 -9.78 6.84
N GLU A 151 -32.90 -11.03 6.86
CA GLU A 151 -33.01 -11.95 5.72
C GLU A 151 -34.27 -12.82 5.80
N ASN A 152 -35.00 -12.91 4.70
CA ASN A 152 -36.14 -13.83 4.56
C ASN A 152 -35.72 -15.12 3.84
N LEU A 153 -35.60 -16.21 4.59
CA LEU A 153 -35.34 -17.54 4.05
C LEU A 153 -36.57 -18.43 4.23
N THR A 154 -36.80 -19.37 3.31
CA THR A 154 -37.84 -20.39 3.53
C THR A 154 -37.44 -21.36 4.63
N ARG A 155 -38.42 -21.88 5.37
CA ARG A 155 -38.19 -22.84 6.46
C ARG A 155 -37.45 -24.10 6.01
N ASN A 156 -37.74 -24.60 4.81
CA ASN A 156 -37.06 -25.76 4.22
C ASN A 156 -35.58 -25.46 3.96
N HIS A 157 -35.25 -24.24 3.54
CA HIS A 157 -33.87 -23.83 3.34
C HIS A 157 -33.10 -23.80 4.66
N ILE A 158 -33.72 -23.27 5.73
CA ILE A 158 -33.14 -23.25 7.07
C ILE A 158 -32.87 -24.67 7.57
N LEU A 159 -33.85 -25.57 7.48
CA LEU A 159 -33.70 -26.96 7.92
C LEU A 159 -32.58 -27.68 7.17
N ARG A 160 -32.43 -27.42 5.87
CA ARG A 160 -31.34 -27.97 5.05
C ARG A 160 -29.96 -27.48 5.53
N LEU A 161 -29.83 -26.18 5.85
CA LEU A 161 -28.58 -25.59 6.35
C LEU A 161 -28.26 -26.09 7.77
N ALA A 162 -29.26 -26.13 8.65
CA ALA A 162 -29.14 -26.65 10.01
C ALA A 162 -28.75 -28.14 10.06
N ARG A 163 -29.16 -28.94 9.08
CA ARG A 163 -28.72 -30.34 8.94
C ARG A 163 -27.27 -30.44 8.46
N ARG A 164 -26.84 -29.56 7.55
CA ARG A 164 -25.48 -29.54 7.01
C ARG A 164 -24.43 -29.29 8.10
N GLY A 165 -24.65 -28.29 8.96
CA GLY A 165 -23.72 -27.99 10.06
C GLY A 165 -23.61 -29.08 11.12
N ARG A 166 -24.63 -29.93 11.27
CA ARG A 166 -24.59 -31.10 12.18
C ARG A 166 -23.79 -32.27 11.62
N MET A 167 -23.65 -32.38 10.30
CA MET A 167 -22.95 -33.48 9.62
C MET A 167 -21.47 -33.17 9.36
N ALA A 168 -21.06 -31.91 9.48
CA ALA A 168 -19.68 -31.47 9.29
C ALA A 168 -18.85 -31.49 10.60
N ARG A 169 -19.38 -32.09 11.67
CA ARG A 169 -18.72 -32.27 12.97
C ARG A 169 -18.41 -33.74 13.22
#